data_AF-A0A1I6WG53-F1
#
_entry.id   AF-A0A1I6WG53-F1
#
_cell.length_a   1.000
_cell.length_b   1.000
_cell.length_c   1.000
_cell.angle_alpha   90.00
_cell.angle_beta   90.00
_cell.angle_gamma   90.00
#
_symmetry.space_group_name_H-M   'P 1'
#
loop_
_entity.id
_entity.type
_entity.pdbx_description
1 polymer ?
#
loop_
_entity_poly.entity_id
_entity_poly.type
_entity_poly.pdbx_seq_one_letter_code
_entity_poly.pdbx_strand_id
1 'polypeptide(L)'
;MRYALAAIAFVVTAGGAQAQSTADIAACRDVKDSLLRLRCFDDVSKPAAQAAPSAGANTTKAKVPDFAAYAVAPYRGPIGLPDFRGRDRQHASYRTRILAGAKAGPNFAGHLALVPIGCGSSCVFVPVVDVQTGRVLDSPLGGEDMLSLDMKYQIDSRLIAARYISNERCKFEEIVWTGNAFQRGAVRDLGDREACWAEN
;
A
#
# COMPACT_ATOMS: atom_id res chain seq x y z
N MET A 1 42.11 49.25 -21.16
CA MET A 1 40.78 48.76 -21.60
C MET A 1 40.27 47.84 -20.50
N ARG A 2 39.55 48.29 -19.45
CA ARG A 2 38.16 48.77 -19.37
C ARG A 2 37.12 47.74 -19.87
N TYR A 3 36.50 47.06 -18.87
CA TYR A 3 35.16 46.43 -18.82
C TYR A 3 34.92 45.20 -19.72
N ALA A 4 34.13 44.16 -19.36
CA ALA A 4 33.13 44.01 -18.31
C ALA A 4 32.99 42.53 -17.90
N LEU A 5 32.85 42.26 -16.60
CA LEU A 5 32.33 41.00 -16.07
C LEU A 5 30.81 41.01 -16.27
N ALA A 6 30.29 40.13 -17.12
CA ALA A 6 28.86 39.91 -17.27
C ALA A 6 28.34 39.03 -16.12
N ALA A 7 27.62 39.64 -15.19
CA ALA A 7 26.91 38.94 -14.12
C ALA A 7 25.72 38.17 -14.70
N ILE A 8 25.72 36.85 -14.55
CA ILE A 8 24.59 35.98 -14.87
C ILE A 8 23.58 36.10 -13.73
N ALA A 9 22.50 36.84 -13.98
CA ALA A 9 21.36 36.92 -13.07
C ALA A 9 20.51 35.65 -13.22
N PHE A 10 20.50 34.81 -12.19
CA PHE A 10 19.51 33.75 -12.03
C PHE A 10 18.16 34.40 -11.67
N VAL A 11 17.23 34.42 -12.62
CA VAL A 11 15.82 34.73 -12.34
C VAL A 11 15.20 33.45 -11.75
N VAL A 12 15.05 33.42 -10.43
CA VAL A 12 14.19 32.45 -9.75
C VAL A 12 12.75 32.90 -9.98
N THR A 13 12.07 32.31 -10.95
CA THR A 13 10.62 32.42 -11.07
C THR A 13 9.97 31.56 -9.99
N ALA A 14 9.59 32.17 -8.87
CA ALA A 14 8.66 31.59 -7.92
C ALA A 14 7.29 31.49 -8.61
N GLY A 15 7.00 30.32 -9.18
CA GLY A 15 5.70 30.00 -9.73
C GLY A 15 4.66 29.84 -8.63
N GLY A 16 3.69 30.76 -8.62
CA GLY A 16 2.29 30.47 -8.31
C GLY A 16 1.94 30.05 -6.88
N ALA A 17 1.80 31.02 -5.99
CA ALA A 17 0.90 30.89 -4.85
C ALA A 17 0.08 32.19 -4.69
N GLN A 18 -1.25 32.03 -4.82
CA GLN A 18 -2.29 32.85 -4.19
C GLN A 18 -2.52 34.27 -4.71
N ALA A 19 -3.48 34.40 -5.64
CA ALA A 19 -4.09 35.68 -6.03
C ALA A 19 -5.63 35.68 -5.85
N GLN A 20 -6.15 35.09 -4.77
CA GLN A 20 -7.60 35.02 -4.50
C GLN A 20 -8.02 35.43 -3.07
N SER A 21 -7.22 36.15 -2.27
CA SER A 21 -7.60 36.39 -0.85
C SER A 21 -7.69 37.85 -0.37
N THR A 22 -7.44 38.87 -1.19
CA THR A 22 -7.49 40.27 -0.70
C THR A 22 -8.86 40.93 -0.88
N ALA A 23 -9.63 40.53 -1.89
CA ALA A 23 -10.96 41.08 -2.16
C ALA A 23 -12.02 40.57 -1.16
N ASP A 24 -11.98 39.29 -0.81
CA ASP A 24 -13.00 38.67 0.06
C ASP A 24 -12.88 39.11 1.53
N ILE A 25 -11.66 39.38 2.00
CA ILE A 25 -11.40 39.93 3.35
C ILE A 25 -11.94 41.36 3.48
N ALA A 26 -11.81 42.18 2.43
CA ALA A 26 -12.33 43.54 2.43
C ALA A 26 -13.87 43.55 2.49
N ALA A 27 -14.52 42.66 1.73
CA ALA A 27 -15.98 42.52 1.75
C ALA A 27 -16.53 42.11 3.13
N CYS A 28 -15.82 41.23 3.87
CA CYS A 28 -16.22 40.89 5.24
C CYS A 28 -16.15 42.09 6.20
N ARG A 29 -15.34 43.13 5.91
CA ARG A 29 -15.26 44.31 6.79
C ARG A 29 -16.45 45.25 6.71
N ASP A 30 -17.32 45.12 5.71
CA ASP A 30 -18.50 45.98 5.57
C ASP A 30 -19.77 45.33 6.13
N VAL A 31 -19.67 44.08 6.60
CA VAL A 31 -20.77 43.39 7.29
C VAL A 31 -21.01 44.05 8.65
N LYS A 32 -22.18 44.68 8.79
CA LYS A 32 -22.61 45.42 9.99
C LYS A 32 -22.98 44.52 11.15
N ASP A 33 -23.55 43.34 10.85
CA ASP A 33 -23.91 42.37 11.87
C ASP A 33 -22.63 41.67 12.38
N SER A 34 -22.40 41.73 13.69
CA SER A 34 -21.15 41.25 14.30
C SER A 34 -21.00 39.72 14.19
N LEU A 35 -22.11 38.97 14.21
CA LEU A 35 -22.07 37.51 14.13
C LEU A 35 -21.88 37.04 12.69
N LEU A 36 -22.55 37.66 11.72
CA LEU A 36 -22.31 37.36 10.31
C LEU A 36 -20.91 37.77 9.87
N ARG A 37 -20.40 38.89 10.37
CA ARG A 37 -19.04 39.33 10.10
C ARG A 37 -18.02 38.30 10.55
N LEU A 38 -18.17 37.77 11.77
CA LEU A 38 -17.26 36.77 12.32
C LEU A 38 -17.24 35.50 11.46
N ARG A 39 -18.43 35.00 11.08
CA ARG A 39 -18.56 33.82 10.20
C ARG A 39 -17.96 34.04 8.81
N CYS A 40 -18.12 35.23 8.23
CA CYS A 40 -17.50 35.60 6.96
C CYS A 40 -15.96 35.47 7.04
N PHE A 41 -15.36 35.94 8.13
CA PHE A 41 -13.93 35.78 8.35
C PHE A 41 -13.55 34.31 8.55
N ASP A 42 -14.32 33.53 9.31
CA ASP A 42 -14.05 32.09 9.49
C ASP A 42 -14.06 31.32 8.15
N ASP A 43 -15.04 31.61 7.29
CA ASP A 43 -15.19 30.97 5.97
C ASP A 43 -14.06 31.35 5.00
N VAL A 44 -13.68 32.63 4.94
CA VAL A 44 -12.56 33.10 4.09
C VAL A 44 -11.20 32.65 4.63
N SER A 45 -11.08 32.42 5.94
CA SER A 45 -9.85 31.92 6.57
C SER A 45 -9.67 30.40 6.41
N LYS A 46 -10.75 29.68 6.09
CA LYS A 46 -10.72 28.23 5.96
C LYS A 46 -9.96 27.85 4.69
N PRO A 47 -8.85 27.09 4.78
CA PRO A 47 -8.18 26.61 3.59
C PRO A 47 -9.16 25.72 2.81
N ALA A 48 -9.42 26.09 1.56
CA ALA A 48 -10.18 25.24 0.65
C ALA A 48 -9.52 23.86 0.64
N ALA A 49 -10.27 22.83 1.05
CA ALA A 49 -9.83 21.45 0.91
C ALA A 49 -9.58 21.23 -0.59
N GLN A 50 -8.30 21.19 -0.97
CA GLN A 50 -7.90 20.93 -2.34
C GLN A 50 -8.40 19.52 -2.68
N ALA A 51 -9.44 19.44 -3.50
CA ALA A 51 -9.77 18.21 -4.18
C ALA A 51 -8.52 17.83 -4.98
N ALA A 52 -7.91 16.70 -4.64
CA ALA A 52 -6.75 16.20 -5.34
C ALA A 52 -7.08 16.10 -6.85
N PRO A 53 -6.19 16.56 -7.75
CA PRO A 53 -6.42 16.38 -9.18
C PRO A 53 -6.49 14.87 -9.48
N SER A 54 -7.62 14.42 -10.01
CA SER A 54 -7.78 13.08 -10.55
C SER A 54 -6.86 12.93 -11.77
N ALA A 55 -5.69 12.33 -11.54
CA ALA A 55 -4.81 11.91 -12.61
C ALA A 55 -5.58 10.98 -13.56
N GLY A 56 -5.64 11.36 -14.84
CA GLY A 56 -6.24 10.55 -15.89
C GLY A 56 -5.68 9.12 -15.87
N ALA A 57 -6.58 8.17 -16.01
CA ALA A 57 -6.26 6.75 -16.10
C ALA A 57 -5.49 6.47 -17.39
N ASN A 58 -4.16 6.58 -17.35
CA ASN A 58 -3.30 5.88 -18.29
C ASN A 58 -3.31 4.41 -17.89
N THR A 59 -4.15 3.61 -18.54
CA THR A 59 -4.13 2.15 -18.47
C THR A 59 -2.84 1.62 -19.10
N THR A 60 -1.75 1.73 -18.34
CA THR A 60 -0.49 1.07 -18.66
C THR A 60 -0.70 -0.42 -18.42
N LYS A 61 -0.63 -1.22 -19.49
CA LYS A 61 -0.64 -2.69 -19.42
C LYS A 61 0.25 -3.12 -18.26
N ALA A 62 -0.31 -3.91 -17.33
CA ALA A 62 0.37 -4.29 -16.10
C ALA A 62 1.70 -5.00 -16.43
N LYS A 63 2.83 -4.34 -16.12
CA LYS A 63 4.16 -4.95 -16.20
C LYS A 63 4.18 -6.26 -15.40
N VAL A 64 4.76 -7.31 -15.98
CA VAL A 64 5.02 -8.59 -15.30
C VAL A 64 5.92 -8.33 -14.08
N PRO A 65 5.63 -8.91 -12.90
CA PRO A 65 6.45 -8.72 -11.71
C PRO A 65 7.88 -9.22 -11.92
N ASP A 66 8.86 -8.42 -11.53
CA ASP A 66 10.29 -8.77 -11.63
C ASP A 66 10.79 -9.36 -10.31
N PHE A 67 10.63 -10.66 -10.12
CA PHE A 67 11.07 -11.34 -8.88
C PHE A 67 12.59 -11.32 -8.67
N ALA A 68 13.38 -11.29 -9.75
CA ALA A 68 14.83 -11.32 -9.70
C ALA A 68 15.43 -10.03 -9.11
N ALA A 69 14.78 -8.88 -9.33
CA ALA A 69 15.15 -7.63 -8.68
C ALA A 69 15.02 -7.66 -7.14
N TYR A 70 14.31 -8.65 -6.59
CA TYR A 70 14.05 -8.83 -5.17
C TYR A 70 14.64 -10.14 -4.64
N ALA A 71 15.77 -10.60 -5.19
CA ALA A 71 16.38 -11.86 -4.82
C ALA A 71 16.79 -11.93 -3.33
N VAL A 72 16.64 -13.12 -2.74
CA VAL A 72 17.09 -13.46 -1.38
C VAL A 72 17.47 -14.93 -1.30
N ALA A 73 18.45 -15.27 -0.47
CA ALA A 73 18.88 -16.66 -0.31
C ALA A 73 17.84 -17.48 0.48
N PRO A 74 17.43 -18.68 -0.01
CA PRO A 74 16.60 -19.59 0.74
C PRO A 74 17.24 -20.09 2.04
N TYR A 75 16.49 -20.06 3.13
CA TYR A 75 16.87 -20.66 4.40
C TYR A 75 16.81 -22.19 4.33
N ARG A 76 17.77 -22.84 4.99
CA ARG A 76 17.97 -24.29 4.98
C ARG A 76 18.21 -24.88 6.37
N GLY A 77 18.08 -24.07 7.42
CA GLY A 77 18.30 -24.52 8.80
C GLY A 77 17.06 -25.20 9.41
N PRO A 78 17.11 -25.48 10.72
CA PRO A 78 15.99 -26.05 11.45
C PRO A 78 14.72 -25.18 11.37
N ILE A 79 13.57 -25.85 11.35
CA ILE A 79 12.25 -25.20 11.32
C ILE A 79 11.73 -25.02 12.74
N GLY A 80 11.62 -23.76 13.17
CA GLY A 80 10.87 -23.35 14.35
C GLY A 80 9.36 -23.47 14.14
N LEU A 81 8.63 -23.91 15.15
CA LEU A 81 7.18 -24.06 15.09
C LEU A 81 6.45 -22.99 15.91
N PRO A 82 5.26 -22.54 15.46
CA PRO A 82 4.41 -21.65 16.24
C PRO A 82 4.00 -22.20 17.60
N ASP A 83 3.87 -21.28 18.57
CA ASP A 83 3.40 -21.53 19.92
C ASP A 83 1.97 -20.99 20.09
N PHE A 84 0.99 -21.84 19.80
CA PHE A 84 -0.44 -21.50 19.94
C PHE A 84 -0.95 -21.49 21.38
N ARG A 85 -0.12 -21.84 22.37
CA ARG A 85 -0.50 -21.76 23.79
C ARG A 85 -0.02 -20.47 24.44
N GLY A 86 1.05 -19.88 23.92
CA GLY A 86 1.60 -18.58 24.33
C GLY A 86 1.53 -17.55 23.22
N ARG A 87 2.67 -17.30 22.57
CA ARG A 87 2.91 -16.14 21.69
C ARG A 87 1.92 -15.99 20.54
N ASP A 88 1.52 -17.10 19.92
CA ASP A 88 0.72 -17.10 18.68
C ASP A 88 -0.74 -17.53 18.94
N ARG A 89 -1.21 -17.39 20.19
CA ARG A 89 -2.54 -17.85 20.63
C ARG A 89 -3.69 -17.26 19.82
N GLN A 90 -3.55 -16.04 19.31
CA GLN A 90 -4.56 -15.40 18.44
C GLN A 90 -4.82 -16.18 17.14
N HIS A 91 -3.88 -17.02 16.70
CA HIS A 91 -4.03 -17.85 15.49
C HIS A 91 -4.42 -19.30 15.81
N ALA A 92 -4.71 -19.64 17.07
CA ALA A 92 -4.96 -21.02 17.53
C ALA A 92 -6.16 -21.69 16.85
N SER A 93 -7.11 -20.92 16.34
CA SER A 93 -8.27 -21.37 15.55
C SER A 93 -7.85 -22.08 14.26
N TYR A 94 -6.70 -21.73 13.71
CA TYR A 94 -6.15 -22.26 12.45
C TYR A 94 -4.87 -23.08 12.64
N ARG A 95 -4.54 -23.44 13.90
CA ARG A 95 -3.26 -24.07 14.28
C ARG A 95 -2.85 -25.24 13.38
N THR A 96 -3.77 -26.12 13.00
CA THR A 96 -3.43 -27.32 12.21
C THR A 96 -2.89 -26.94 10.84
N ARG A 97 -3.53 -25.98 10.17
CA ARG A 97 -3.12 -25.51 8.84
C ARG A 97 -1.82 -24.71 8.90
N ILE A 98 -1.69 -23.83 9.89
CA ILE A 98 -0.47 -23.04 10.09
C ILE A 98 0.73 -23.95 10.43
N LEU A 99 0.54 -24.96 11.29
CA LEU A 99 1.57 -25.96 11.59
C LEU A 99 1.98 -26.76 10.37
N ALA A 100 1.02 -27.18 9.55
CA ALA A 100 1.32 -27.90 8.32
C ALA A 100 2.14 -27.04 7.35
N GLY A 101 1.76 -25.76 7.17
CA GLY A 101 2.51 -24.80 6.37
C GLY A 101 3.93 -24.57 6.89
N ALA A 102 4.09 -24.36 8.20
CA ALA A 102 5.42 -24.20 8.81
C ALA A 102 6.31 -25.43 8.60
N LYS A 103 5.76 -26.64 8.81
CA LYS A 103 6.49 -27.91 8.63
C LYS A 103 6.87 -28.21 7.18
N ALA A 104 6.14 -27.66 6.21
CA ALA A 104 6.50 -27.76 4.80
C ALA A 104 7.77 -26.96 4.45
N GLY A 105 8.18 -26.04 5.33
CA GLY A 105 9.34 -25.18 5.14
C GLY A 105 8.98 -23.82 4.52
N PRO A 106 9.99 -22.95 4.35
CA PRO A 106 9.77 -21.63 3.77
C PRO A 106 9.41 -21.72 2.29
N ASN A 107 8.51 -20.86 1.84
CA ASN A 107 8.10 -20.74 0.44
C ASN A 107 8.19 -19.29 -0.08
N PHE A 108 8.60 -18.34 0.77
CA PHE A 108 8.67 -16.91 0.47
C PHE A 108 9.82 -16.23 1.22
N ALA A 109 10.43 -15.21 0.61
CA ALA A 109 11.43 -14.33 1.25
C ALA A 109 12.57 -15.06 1.99
N GLY A 110 12.96 -16.22 1.48
CA GLY A 110 13.99 -17.10 2.00
C GLY A 110 13.58 -17.93 3.21
N HIS A 111 12.89 -17.35 4.18
CA HIS A 111 12.63 -17.94 5.50
C HIS A 111 11.16 -17.82 5.97
N LEU A 112 10.29 -17.23 5.15
CA LEU A 112 8.88 -17.10 5.47
C LEU A 112 8.09 -18.21 4.78
N ALA A 113 7.06 -18.69 5.46
CA ALA A 113 6.03 -19.56 4.90
C ALA A 113 4.70 -18.79 4.86
N LEU A 114 4.25 -18.44 3.65
CA LEU A 114 2.90 -17.95 3.41
C LEU A 114 1.94 -19.15 3.44
N VAL A 115 0.89 -19.07 4.26
CA VAL A 115 -0.08 -20.15 4.44
C VAL A 115 -1.49 -19.65 4.12
N PRO A 116 -1.94 -19.67 2.84
CA PRO A 116 -3.28 -19.26 2.48
C PRO A 116 -4.35 -20.20 3.07
N ILE A 117 -5.37 -19.63 3.73
CA ILE A 117 -6.45 -20.33 4.41
C ILE A 117 -7.78 -19.69 4.01
N GLY A 118 -8.65 -20.42 3.31
CA GLY A 118 -9.98 -19.92 2.98
C GLY A 118 -10.86 -19.67 4.22
N CYS A 119 -11.57 -18.53 4.24
CA CYS A 119 -12.55 -18.13 5.27
C CYS A 119 -14.00 -18.42 4.87
N GLY A 120 -14.27 -18.76 3.60
CA GLY A 120 -15.62 -18.79 3.00
C GLY A 120 -15.83 -17.60 2.06
N SER A 121 -16.91 -17.60 1.27
CA SER A 121 -17.31 -16.47 0.38
C SER A 121 -16.18 -15.82 -0.44
N SER A 122 -15.25 -16.63 -0.96
CA SER A 122 -14.05 -16.17 -1.70
C SER A 122 -13.02 -15.36 -0.88
N CYS A 123 -13.19 -15.26 0.44
CA CYS A 123 -12.20 -14.71 1.37
C CYS A 123 -11.08 -15.73 1.62
N VAL A 124 -9.85 -15.23 1.74
CA VAL A 124 -8.65 -15.98 2.15
C VAL A 124 -7.89 -15.18 3.20
N PHE A 125 -7.47 -15.81 4.31
CA PHE A 125 -6.46 -15.26 5.22
C PHE A 125 -5.09 -15.83 4.86
N VAL A 126 -4.02 -15.06 5.07
CA VAL A 126 -2.66 -15.50 4.75
C VAL A 126 -1.76 -15.38 5.98
N PRO A 127 -1.91 -16.22 7.02
CA PRO A 127 -0.89 -16.30 8.08
C PRO A 127 0.51 -16.49 7.49
N VAL A 128 1.47 -15.75 8.03
CA VAL A 128 2.88 -15.84 7.62
C VAL A 128 3.65 -16.41 8.79
N VAL A 129 4.39 -17.49 8.57
CA VAL A 129 5.26 -18.07 9.61
C VAL A 129 6.70 -17.75 9.27
N ASP A 130 7.40 -17.08 10.16
CA ASP A 130 8.86 -17.07 10.14
C ASP A 130 9.35 -18.44 10.61
N VAL A 131 9.90 -19.23 9.69
CA VAL A 131 10.31 -20.61 9.99
C VAL A 131 11.62 -20.68 10.78
N GLN A 132 12.37 -19.59 10.91
CA GLN A 132 13.56 -19.56 11.77
C GLN A 132 13.16 -19.49 13.24
N THR A 133 12.17 -18.65 13.56
CA THR A 133 11.74 -18.37 14.94
C THR A 133 10.46 -19.10 15.35
N GLY A 134 9.71 -19.61 14.37
CA GLY A 134 8.36 -20.14 14.53
C GLY A 134 7.29 -19.07 14.75
N ARG A 135 7.62 -17.77 14.71
CA ARG A 135 6.65 -16.70 14.97
C ARG A 135 5.63 -16.60 13.84
N VAL A 136 4.36 -16.43 14.20
CA VAL A 136 3.31 -16.06 13.23
C VAL A 136 3.25 -14.53 13.14
N LEU A 137 3.32 -14.01 11.92
CA LEU A 137 3.26 -12.60 11.58
C LEU A 137 1.91 -12.28 10.92
N ASP A 138 1.46 -11.04 11.12
CA ASP A 138 0.30 -10.53 10.42
C ASP A 138 0.64 -10.23 8.96
N SER A 139 -0.26 -10.65 8.06
CA SER A 139 -0.15 -10.38 6.63
C SER A 139 -0.93 -9.12 6.26
N PRO A 140 -0.41 -8.26 5.37
CA PRO A 140 -1.19 -7.17 4.78
C PRO A 140 -2.22 -7.66 3.75
N LEU A 141 -2.15 -8.95 3.38
CA LEU A 141 -2.99 -9.59 2.37
C LEU A 141 -4.03 -10.52 3.01
N GLY A 142 -5.20 -10.54 2.39
CA GLY A 142 -6.32 -11.41 2.74
C GLY A 142 -7.42 -10.69 3.50
N GLY A 143 -8.33 -11.47 4.06
CA GLY A 143 -9.51 -10.98 4.76
C GLY A 143 -10.68 -10.67 3.84
N GLU A 144 -11.72 -10.08 4.43
CA GLU A 144 -13.02 -9.86 3.78
C GLU A 144 -12.97 -8.73 2.72
N ASP A 145 -11.98 -7.84 2.82
CA ASP A 145 -11.79 -6.73 1.89
C ASP A 145 -10.99 -7.09 0.62
N MET A 146 -10.42 -8.30 0.60
CA MET A 146 -9.56 -8.81 -0.48
C MET A 146 -10.07 -10.18 -0.98
N LEU A 147 -11.20 -10.15 -1.69
CA LEU A 147 -11.85 -11.35 -2.19
C LEU A 147 -11.13 -11.92 -3.41
N SER A 148 -11.21 -13.23 -3.60
CA SER A 148 -10.59 -13.94 -4.75
C SER A 148 -9.09 -13.62 -4.90
N LEU A 149 -8.38 -13.52 -3.76
CA LEU A 149 -6.96 -13.21 -3.72
C LEU A 149 -6.12 -14.28 -4.45
N ASP A 150 -5.47 -13.87 -5.54
CA ASP A 150 -4.39 -14.60 -6.22
C ASP A 150 -3.05 -13.96 -5.87
N MET A 151 -2.06 -14.77 -5.51
CA MET A 151 -0.73 -14.31 -5.17
C MET A 151 0.31 -15.09 -5.96
N LYS A 152 1.26 -14.38 -6.55
CA LYS A 152 2.49 -14.96 -7.08
C LYS A 152 3.66 -14.56 -6.18
N TYR A 153 4.42 -15.55 -5.74
CA TYR A 153 5.57 -15.40 -4.85
C TYR A 153 6.53 -16.59 -5.03
N GLN A 154 7.77 -16.43 -4.61
CA GLN A 154 8.83 -17.43 -4.75
C GLN A 154 9.69 -17.46 -3.48
N ILE A 155 10.33 -18.60 -3.20
CA ILE A 155 11.16 -18.79 -2.00
C ILE A 155 12.41 -17.90 -2.03
N ASP A 156 12.97 -17.65 -3.21
CA ASP A 156 14.19 -16.88 -3.45
C ASP A 156 13.90 -15.42 -3.81
N SER A 157 12.67 -14.95 -3.59
CA SER A 157 12.28 -13.56 -3.78
C SER A 157 11.53 -13.03 -2.57
N ARG A 158 11.79 -11.77 -2.23
CA ARG A 158 11.05 -11.02 -1.19
C ARG A 158 9.87 -10.20 -1.76
N LEU A 159 9.48 -10.43 -3.01
CA LEU A 159 8.35 -9.80 -3.69
C LEU A 159 7.12 -10.71 -3.71
N ILE A 160 5.95 -10.14 -3.41
CA ILE A 160 4.63 -10.72 -3.67
C ILE A 160 3.95 -9.85 -4.72
N ALA A 161 3.44 -10.48 -5.76
CA ALA A 161 2.50 -9.85 -6.68
C ALA A 161 1.10 -10.36 -6.36
N ALA A 162 0.24 -9.47 -5.86
CA ALA A 162 -1.10 -9.81 -5.40
C ALA A 162 -2.15 -9.22 -6.33
N ARG A 163 -3.16 -10.02 -6.65
CA ARG A 163 -4.37 -9.61 -7.37
C ARG A 163 -5.59 -10.01 -6.56
N TYR A 164 -6.54 -9.10 -6.38
CA TYR A 164 -7.73 -9.35 -5.57
C TYR A 164 -8.88 -8.45 -5.99
N ILE A 165 -10.09 -8.82 -5.60
CA ILE A 165 -11.31 -8.02 -5.80
C ILE A 165 -11.57 -7.23 -4.51
N SER A 166 -11.75 -5.92 -4.66
CA SER A 166 -12.14 -5.02 -3.59
C SER A 166 -13.09 -3.97 -4.15
N ASN A 167 -14.24 -3.79 -3.49
CA ASN A 167 -15.32 -2.89 -3.94
C ASN A 167 -15.72 -3.12 -5.41
N GLU A 168 -15.95 -4.38 -5.81
CA GLU A 168 -16.31 -4.78 -7.19
C GLU A 168 -15.28 -4.43 -8.27
N ARG A 169 -14.06 -4.05 -7.87
CA ARG A 169 -12.97 -3.68 -8.77
C ARG A 169 -11.81 -4.65 -8.62
N CYS A 170 -11.20 -5.00 -9.75
CA CYS A 170 -9.98 -5.78 -9.73
C CYS A 170 -8.78 -4.91 -9.36
N LYS A 171 -8.09 -5.27 -8.29
CA LYS A 171 -6.92 -4.58 -7.77
C LYS A 171 -5.68 -5.43 -7.98
N PHE A 172 -4.55 -4.76 -8.19
CA PHE A 172 -3.25 -5.38 -8.19
C PHE A 172 -2.26 -4.53 -7.40
N GLU A 173 -1.44 -5.16 -6.59
CA GLU A 173 -0.35 -4.50 -5.88
C GLU A 173 0.89 -5.39 -5.79
N GLU A 174 2.05 -4.75 -5.71
CA GLU A 174 3.32 -5.38 -5.40
C GLU A 174 3.66 -5.10 -3.94
N ILE A 175 3.98 -6.14 -3.18
CA ILE A 175 4.31 -6.04 -1.76
C ILE A 175 5.68 -6.65 -1.55
N VAL A 176 6.54 -5.93 -0.83
CA VAL A 176 7.92 -6.31 -0.62
C VAL A 176 8.17 -6.56 0.86
N TRP A 177 8.72 -7.72 1.20
CA TRP A 177 9.25 -7.96 2.54
C TRP A 177 10.57 -7.22 2.72
N THR A 178 10.65 -6.42 3.79
CA THR A 178 11.82 -5.55 4.09
C THR A 178 12.80 -6.19 5.08
N GLY A 179 12.45 -7.35 5.66
CA GLY A 179 13.19 -7.98 6.75
C GLY A 179 12.45 -7.92 8.09
N ASN A 180 11.57 -6.93 8.27
CA ASN A 180 10.77 -6.78 9.49
C ASN A 180 9.30 -6.42 9.24
N ALA A 181 8.97 -5.91 8.05
CA ALA A 181 7.62 -5.51 7.68
C ALA A 181 7.33 -5.75 6.20
N PHE A 182 6.04 -5.83 5.88
CA PHE A 182 5.57 -5.81 4.50
C PHE A 182 5.37 -4.35 4.04
N GLN A 183 6.16 -3.93 3.06
CA GLN A 183 6.00 -2.66 2.39
C GLN A 183 5.06 -2.84 1.21
N ARG A 184 3.88 -2.19 1.26
CA ARG A 184 2.92 -2.19 0.15
C ARG A 184 3.29 -1.14 -0.89
N GLY A 185 3.24 -1.52 -2.15
CA GLY A 185 3.37 -0.63 -3.30
C GLY A 185 2.05 0.09 -3.63
N ALA A 186 2.07 0.83 -4.73
CA ALA A 186 0.86 1.48 -5.23
C ALA A 186 -0.15 0.44 -5.72
N VAL A 187 -1.41 0.58 -5.31
CA VAL A 187 -2.51 -0.26 -5.79
C VAL A 187 -2.93 0.22 -7.18
N ARG A 188 -2.89 -0.69 -8.15
CA ARG A 188 -3.38 -0.49 -9.51
C ARG A 188 -4.82 -1.00 -9.60
N ASP A 189 -5.71 -0.20 -10.15
CA ASP A 189 -7.05 -0.63 -10.56
C ASP A 189 -6.98 -1.20 -11.97
N LEU A 190 -7.33 -2.47 -12.13
CA LEU A 190 -7.27 -3.19 -13.39
C LEU A 190 -8.60 -3.20 -14.14
N GLY A 191 -9.67 -2.63 -13.58
CA GLY A 191 -11.01 -2.68 -14.15
C GLY A 191 -12.06 -3.24 -13.20
N ASP A 192 -13.19 -3.61 -13.79
CA ASP A 192 -14.25 -4.35 -13.08
C ASP A 192 -13.75 -5.71 -12.59
N ARG A 193 -14.49 -6.33 -11.69
CA ARG A 193 -14.09 -7.59 -11.05
C ARG A 193 -13.71 -8.70 -12.04
N GLU A 194 -14.33 -8.72 -13.22
CA GLU A 194 -14.09 -9.70 -14.28
C GLU A 194 -12.63 -9.67 -14.76
N ALA A 195 -11.99 -8.51 -14.72
CA ALA A 195 -10.59 -8.33 -15.11
C ALA A 195 -9.63 -9.15 -14.21
N CYS A 196 -10.07 -9.60 -13.03
CA CYS A 196 -9.23 -10.42 -12.16
C CYS A 196 -8.99 -11.83 -12.69
N TRP A 197 -9.90 -12.36 -13.51
CA TRP A 197 -9.78 -13.68 -14.13
C TRP A 197 -9.38 -13.64 -15.60
N ALA A 198 -9.21 -12.44 -16.17
CA ALA A 198 -8.65 -12.31 -17.50
C ALA A 198 -7.21 -12.85 -17.52
N GLU A 199 -6.94 -13.81 -18.40
CA GLU A 199 -5.60 -14.30 -18.68
C GLU A 199 -4.78 -13.14 -19.29
N ASN A 200 -3.59 -12.89 -18.74
CA ASN A 200 -2.67 -11.84 -19.17
C ASN A 200 -1.47 -12.42 -19.92
#